data_AF-A0A4Y3KRW6-F1
#
_entry.id   AF-A0A4Y3KRW6-F1
#
_cell.length_a   1.000
_cell.length_b   1.000
_cell.length_c   1.000
_cell.angle_alpha   90.00
_cell.angle_beta   90.00
_cell.angle_gamma   90.00
#
_symmetry.space_group_name_H-M   'P 1'
#
loop_
_entity.id
_entity.type
_entity.pdbx_description
1 polymer ?
#
loop_
_entity_poly.entity_id
_entity_poly.type
_entity_poly.pdbx_seq_one_letter_code
_entity_poly.pdbx_strand_id
1 'polypeptide(L)'
;MKVELLHIVDCPNTAIAEANARAALDAAELAEVPIELVTIHTETEAANTRFGGSPTILVDGVDLFPTQPVRSLACRVYATERGYAGAPTPSQIEEALHETYR
;
A
#
# COMPACT_ATOMS: atom_id res chain seq x y z
N MET A 1 5.69 4.11 -14.23
CA MET A 1 5.06 3.89 -12.93
C MET A 1 5.63 2.62 -12.32
N LYS A 2 6.13 2.72 -11.09
CA LYS A 2 6.51 1.60 -10.24
C LYS A 2 5.50 1.50 -9.10
N VAL A 3 4.87 0.33 -8.92
CA VAL A 3 3.95 0.08 -7.80
C VAL A 3 4.58 -0.94 -6.87
N GLU A 4 4.71 -0.59 -5.60
CA GLU A 4 5.29 -1.44 -4.56
C GLU A 4 4.29 -1.62 -3.41
N LEU A 5 4.22 -2.84 -2.88
CA LEU A 5 3.47 -3.16 -1.67
C LEU A 5 4.45 -3.56 -0.57
N LEU A 6 4.76 -2.62 0.32
CA LEU A 6 5.62 -2.86 1.47
C LEU A 6 4.84 -3.60 2.54
N HIS A 7 5.36 -4.74 3.00
CA HIS A 7 4.70 -5.55 4.02
C HIS A 7 5.71 -6.19 4.97
N ILE A 8 5.26 -6.59 6.17
CA ILE A 8 6.07 -7.43 7.07
C ILE A 8 5.82 -8.91 6.81
N VAL A 9 6.71 -9.76 7.32
CA VAL A 9 6.53 -11.22 7.32
C VAL A 9 5.21 -11.58 8.01
N ASP A 10 4.48 -12.53 7.43
CA ASP A 10 3.19 -13.04 7.93
C ASP A 10 2.09 -11.97 8.14
N CYS A 11 2.17 -10.83 7.45
CA CYS A 11 1.08 -9.86 7.49
C CYS A 11 -0.21 -10.49 6.91
N PRO A 12 -1.32 -10.55 7.69
CA PRO A 12 -2.56 -11.17 7.23
C PRO A 12 -3.26 -10.36 6.13
N ASN A 13 -2.85 -9.11 5.92
CA ASN A 13 -3.51 -8.17 5.00
C ASN A 13 -2.77 -8.02 3.66
N THR A 14 -1.61 -8.66 3.45
CA THR A 14 -0.84 -8.50 2.20
C THR A 14 -1.64 -8.96 0.99
N ALA A 15 -2.20 -10.18 1.05
CA ALA A 15 -2.91 -10.76 -0.10
C ALA A 15 -4.16 -9.93 -0.49
N ILE A 16 -4.90 -9.41 0.49
CA ILE A 16 -6.08 -8.58 0.21
C ILE A 16 -5.68 -7.19 -0.32
N ALA A 17 -4.59 -6.60 0.20
CA ALA A 17 -4.11 -5.33 -0.32
C ALA A 17 -3.55 -5.45 -1.75
N GLU A 18 -2.83 -6.53 -2.05
CA GLU A 18 -2.35 -6.82 -3.40
C GLU A 18 -3.52 -7.02 -4.38
N ALA A 19 -4.53 -7.81 -4.00
CA ALA A 19 -5.72 -8.01 -4.82
C ALA A 19 -6.50 -6.70 -5.05
N ASN A 20 -6.63 -5.87 -4.02
CA ASN A 20 -7.30 -4.57 -4.15
C ASN A 20 -6.51 -3.60 -5.02
N ALA A 21 -5.18 -3.55 -4.87
CA ALA A 21 -4.31 -2.74 -5.72
C ALA A 21 -4.36 -3.19 -7.19
N ARG A 22 -4.42 -4.51 -7.42
CA ARG A 22 -4.61 -5.07 -8.77
C ARG A 22 -5.92 -4.59 -9.39
N ALA A 23 -7.04 -4.76 -8.68
CA ALA A 23 -8.34 -4.32 -9.15
C ALA A 23 -8.37 -2.81 -9.45
N ALA A 24 -7.70 -1.99 -8.64
CA ALA A 24 -7.59 -0.55 -8.88
C ALA A 24 -6.77 -0.20 -10.12
N LEU A 25 -5.63 -0.88 -10.34
CA LEU A 25 -4.83 -0.69 -11.57
C LEU A 25 -5.59 -1.13 -12.81
N ASP A 26 -6.34 -2.22 -12.74
CA ASP A 26 -7.16 -2.69 -13.86
C ASP A 26 -8.27 -1.67 -14.19
N ALA A 27 -8.92 -1.09 -13.17
CA ALA A 27 -9.93 -0.03 -13.35
C ALA A 27 -9.34 1.25 -13.94
N ALA A 28 -8.09 1.59 -13.58
CA ALA A 28 -7.36 2.75 -14.09
C ALA A 28 -6.70 2.52 -15.47
N GLU A 29 -7.02 1.44 -16.18
CA GLU A 29 -6.40 1.06 -17.46
C GLU A 29 -4.87 0.84 -17.39
N LEU A 30 -4.37 0.44 -16.21
CA LEU A 30 -2.95 0.20 -15.90
C LEU A 30 -2.64 -1.29 -15.63
N ALA A 31 -3.40 -2.20 -16.23
CA ALA A 31 -3.32 -3.65 -16.00
C ALA A 31 -1.90 -4.23 -16.22
N GLU A 32 -1.12 -3.66 -17.15
CA GLU A 32 0.25 -4.10 -17.45
C GLU A 32 1.29 -3.69 -16.39
N VAL A 33 0.94 -2.80 -15.47
CA VAL A 33 1.86 -2.35 -14.40
C VAL A 33 1.95 -3.43 -13.32
N PRO A 34 3.11 -4.05 -13.08
CA PRO A 34 3.25 -5.06 -12.03
C PRO A 34 3.21 -4.43 -10.63
N ILE A 35 2.77 -5.21 -9.64
CA ILE A 35 2.90 -4.86 -8.22
C ILE A 35 4.09 -5.63 -7.65
N GLU A 36 5.09 -4.92 -7.16
CA GLU A 36 6.26 -5.51 -6.51
C GLU A 36 5.99 -5.65 -5.00
N LEU A 37 6.00 -6.89 -4.48
CA LEU A 37 5.94 -7.12 -3.04
C LEU A 37 7.33 -6.88 -2.43
N VAL A 38 7.40 -5.99 -1.44
CA VAL A 38 8.65 -5.65 -0.74
C VAL A 38 8.51 -6.01 0.73
N THR A 39 9.25 -7.02 1.19
CA THR A 39 9.21 -7.42 2.60
C THR A 39 10.14 -6.54 3.45
N ILE A 40 9.57 -5.98 4.52
CA ILE A 40 10.27 -5.25 5.58
C ILE A 40 10.51 -6.22 6.74
N HIS A 41 11.77 -6.56 6.98
CA HIS A 41 12.21 -7.51 7.98
C HIS A 41 12.63 -6.85 9.30
N THR A 42 13.06 -5.59 9.26
CA THR A 42 13.63 -4.91 10.42
C THR A 42 13.08 -3.50 10.64
N GLU A 43 13.15 -3.03 11.88
CA GLU A 43 12.83 -1.63 12.23
C GLU A 43 13.75 -0.64 11.52
N THR A 44 15.01 -1.03 11.28
CA THR A 44 15.94 -0.23 10.48
C THR A 44 15.45 -0.06 9.04
N GLU A 45 14.94 -1.11 8.41
CA GLU A 45 14.35 -1.01 7.07
C GLU A 45 13.06 -0.17 7.10
N ALA A 46 12.19 -0.38 8.09
CA ALA A 46 10.98 0.43 8.28
C ALA A 46 11.31 1.93 8.38
N ALA A 47 12.31 2.29 9.18
CA ALA A 47 12.73 3.67 9.39
C ALA A 47 13.41 4.32 8.16
N ASN A 48 14.03 3.52 7.29
CA ASN A 48 14.74 4.01 6.10
C ASN A 48 13.89 3.97 4.82
N THR A 49 12.66 3.48 4.91
CA THR A 49 11.70 3.40 3.79
C THR A 49 10.52 4.32 4.06
N ARG A 50 9.57 4.38 3.10
CA ARG A 50 8.28 5.08 3.27
C ARG A 50 7.25 4.22 4.01
N PHE A 51 7.70 3.28 4.84
CA PHE A 51 6.83 2.33 5.51
C PHE A 51 5.93 3.03 6.54
N GLY A 52 4.63 3.09 6.24
CA GLY A 52 3.59 3.57 7.15
C GLY A 52 2.95 2.46 8.00
N GLY A 53 3.49 1.24 7.90
CA GLY A 53 2.92 0.01 8.45
C GLY A 53 2.49 -0.95 7.34
N SER A 54 2.34 -2.23 7.68
CA SER A 54 2.00 -3.28 6.72
C SER A 54 0.49 -3.38 6.53
N PRO A 55 -0.02 -3.42 5.28
CA PRO A 55 0.69 -3.13 4.03
C PRO A 55 0.75 -1.61 3.76
N THR A 56 1.77 -1.13 3.06
CA THR A 56 1.87 0.25 2.53
C THR A 56 1.99 0.19 1.01
N ILE A 57 1.19 0.98 0.29
CA ILE A 57 1.19 1.02 -1.18
C ILE A 57 1.98 2.24 -1.64
N LEU A 58 3.11 2.01 -2.28
CA LEU A 58 3.92 3.06 -2.88
C LEU A 58 3.74 3.09 -4.38
N VAL A 59 3.73 4.29 -4.92
CA VAL A 59 3.64 4.56 -6.34
C VAL A 59 4.71 5.58 -6.70
N ASP A 60 5.67 5.18 -7.52
CA ASP A 60 6.92 5.92 -7.79
C ASP A 60 7.61 6.44 -6.51
N GLY A 61 7.58 5.62 -5.44
CA GLY A 61 8.17 5.94 -4.13
C GLY A 61 7.34 6.88 -3.23
N VAL A 62 6.12 7.23 -3.64
CA VAL A 62 5.17 8.03 -2.87
C VAL A 62 4.09 7.13 -2.27
N ASP A 63 3.82 7.28 -0.97
CA ASP A 63 2.72 6.56 -0.32
C ASP A 63 1.37 7.13 -0.76
N LEU A 64 0.53 6.26 -1.34
CA LEU A 64 -0.83 6.63 -1.78
C LEU A 64 -1.72 7.09 -0.62
N PHE A 65 -1.39 6.69 0.61
CA PHE A 65 -2.13 7.08 1.80
C PHE A 65 -1.14 7.76 2.75
N PRO A 66 -0.74 9.02 2.59
CA PRO A 66 0.34 9.57 3.41
C PRO A 66 0.02 9.55 4.91
N THR A 67 0.84 8.84 5.70
CA THR A 67 0.84 8.86 7.18
C THR A 67 2.22 9.26 7.71
N GLN A 68 2.33 9.54 9.01
CA GLN A 68 3.66 9.65 9.63
C GLN A 68 4.36 8.29 9.53
N PRO A 69 5.60 8.22 8.99
CA PRO A 69 6.34 6.97 8.91
C PRO A 69 6.48 6.32 10.28
N VAL A 70 6.25 5.00 10.33
CA VAL A 70 6.40 4.22 11.56
C VAL A 70 7.81 3.64 11.60
N ARG A 71 8.44 3.67 12.78
CA ARG A 71 9.78 3.08 12.98
C ARG A 71 9.73 1.62 13.42
N SER A 72 8.54 1.09 13.70
CA SER A 72 8.32 -0.29 14.14
C SER A 72 7.74 -1.15 13.03
N LEU A 73 7.90 -2.48 13.16
CA LEU A 73 7.19 -3.46 12.36
C LEU A 73 5.72 -3.52 12.80
N ALA A 74 4.92 -2.60 12.29
CA ALA A 74 3.52 -2.43 12.69
C ALA A 74 2.55 -2.79 11.56
N CYS A 75 1.33 -3.19 11.94
CA CYS A 75 0.19 -3.22 11.03
C CYS A 75 -0.31 -1.80 10.78
N ARG A 76 -0.81 -1.59 9.56
CA ARG A 76 -1.45 -0.36 9.15
C ARG A 76 -2.96 -0.50 9.19
N VAL A 77 -3.63 0.58 9.56
CA VAL A 77 -5.08 0.66 9.60
C VAL A 77 -5.55 1.71 8.61
N TYR A 78 -6.54 1.34 7.82
CA TYR A 78 -7.17 2.17 6.80
C TYR A 78 -8.61 2.48 7.22
N ALA A 79 -9.00 3.75 7.11
CA ALA A 79 -10.40 4.12 7.23
C ALA A 79 -11.12 3.77 5.91
N THR A 80 -12.20 3.01 6.00
CA THR A 80 -13.04 2.64 4.86
C THR A 80 -14.48 3.01 5.16
N GLU A 81 -15.34 2.95 4.14
CA GLU A 81 -16.78 3.18 4.26
C GLU A 81 -17.48 2.21 5.22
N ARG A 82 -16.86 1.05 5.49
CA ARG A 82 -17.36 0.02 6.42
C ARG A 82 -16.69 0.07 7.79
N GLY A 83 -15.89 1.11 8.07
CA GLY A 83 -15.08 1.25 9.27
C GLY A 83 -13.60 0.95 9.02
N TYR A 84 -12.85 0.65 10.07
CA TYR A 84 -11.42 0.39 9.97
C TYR A 84 -11.10 -0.99 9.40
N ALA A 85 -10.13 -1.06 8.49
CA ALA A 85 -9.67 -2.27 7.84
C ALA A 85 -8.14 -2.34 7.77
N GLY A 86 -7.59 -3.55 7.55
CA GLY A 86 -6.16 -3.78 7.40
C GLY A 86 -5.63 -3.51 5.98
N ALA A 87 -6.49 -3.15 5.03
CA ALA A 87 -6.15 -2.77 3.67
C ALA A 87 -7.17 -1.74 3.16
N PRO A 88 -6.77 -0.82 2.26
CA PRO A 88 -7.70 0.09 1.61
C PRO A 88 -8.55 -0.66 0.58
N THR A 89 -9.71 -0.11 0.24
CA THR A 89 -10.57 -0.68 -0.80
C THR A 89 -10.03 -0.39 -2.21
N PRO A 90 -10.42 -1.15 -3.24
CA PRO A 90 -9.99 -0.89 -4.62
C PRO A 90 -10.29 0.55 -5.08
N SER A 91 -11.50 1.04 -4.80
CA SER A 91 -11.92 2.40 -5.18
C SER A 91 -11.10 3.49 -4.50
N GLN A 92 -10.71 3.31 -3.23
CA GLN A 92 -9.83 4.25 -2.54
C GLN A 92 -8.42 4.27 -3.14
N ILE A 93 -7.91 3.14 -3.61
CA ILE A 93 -6.60 3.08 -4.28
C ILE A 93 -6.69 3.75 -5.65
N GLU A 94 -7.75 3.48 -6.40
CA GLU A 94 -8.01 4.12 -7.71
C GLU A 94 -8.10 5.65 -7.57
N GLU A 95 -8.87 6.14 -6.59
CA GLU A 95 -8.96 7.57 -6.29
C GLU A 95 -7.60 8.17 -5.93
N ALA A 96 -6.83 7.53 -5.05
CA ALA A 96 -5.50 8.00 -4.67
C ALA A 96 -4.51 8.01 -5.85
N LEU A 97 -4.60 7.05 -6.77
CA LEU A 97 -3.82 7.04 -8.01
C LEU A 97 -4.14 8.26 -8.87
N HIS A 98 -5.41 8.60 -9.04
CA HIS A 98 -5.82 9.78 -9.79
C HIS A 98 -5.36 11.10 -9.15
N GLU A 99 -5.40 11.19 -7.82
CA GLU A 99 -4.94 12.40 -7.10
C GLU A 99 -3.42 12.59 -7.21
N THR A 100 -2.66 11.50 -7.20
CA THR A 100 -1.18 11.54 -7.22
C THR A 100 -0.61 12.00 -8.57
N TYR A 101 -1.32 11.76 -9.68
CA TYR A 101 -0.86 12.05 -11.05
C TYR A 101 -1.68 13.11 -11.80
N ARG A 102 -2.32 14.01 -11.05
CA ARG A 102 -3.03 15.15 -11.63
C ARG A 102 -2.09 16.20 -12.25
#